data_AF-A0A1F7NQJ7-F1
#
_entry.id   AF-A0A1F7NQJ7-F1
#
_cell.length_a   1.000
_cell.length_b   1.000
_cell.length_c   1.000
_cell.angle_alpha   90.00
_cell.angle_beta   90.00
_cell.angle_gamma   90.00
#
_symmetry.space_group_name_H-M   'P 1'
#
loop_
_entity.id
_entity.type
_entity.pdbx_description
1 polymer ?
#
loop_
_entity_poly.entity_id
_entity_poly.type
_entity_poly.pdbx_seq_one_letter_code
_entity_poly.pdbx_strand_id
1 'polypeptide(L)'
;MLRVPGSPTLAGIEALVTDADALRARAGYDIAHWIVRDLLDRDGLAGMRALLARLGAGDTLADAMPRVYGLRLAEIESQWRRLLGG
;
A
#
# COMPACT_ATOMS: atom_id res chain seq x y z
N MET A 1 19.33 10.37 13.84
CA MET A 1 19.10 9.68 12.55
C MET A 1 18.45 8.34 12.85
N LEU A 2 17.13 8.25 12.75
CA LEU A 2 16.40 7.01 13.03
C LEU A 2 16.32 6.17 11.75
N ARG A 3 16.95 4.99 11.78
CA ARG A 3 16.86 3.99 10.72
C ARG A 3 15.42 3.46 10.67
N VAL A 4 14.71 3.81 9.62
CA VAL A 4 13.51 3.08 9.20
C VAL A 4 13.97 1.65 8.85
N PRO A 5 13.37 0.58 9.41
CA PRO A 5 13.69 -0.77 8.99
C PRO A 5 13.33 -0.94 7.50
N GLY A 6 14.06 -1.80 6.80
CA GLY A 6 14.11 -1.88 5.34
C GLY A 6 12.75 -1.88 4.60
N SER A 7 12.81 -1.39 3.36
CA SER A 7 11.76 -1.28 2.33
C SER A 7 10.32 -1.60 2.79
N PRO A 8 9.42 -0.61 2.85
CA PRO A 8 8.03 -0.84 3.24
C PRO A 8 7.32 -1.77 2.25
N THR A 9 6.79 -2.88 2.77
CA THR A 9 5.98 -3.88 2.05
C THR A 9 4.50 -3.69 2.37
N LEU A 10 3.60 -4.24 1.55
CA LEU A 10 2.15 -4.17 1.80
C LEU A 10 1.71 -4.85 3.11
N ALA A 11 2.29 -6.01 3.42
CA ALA A 11 2.10 -6.65 4.72
C ALA A 11 2.63 -5.76 5.87
N GLY A 12 3.66 -4.96 5.59
CA GLY A 12 4.15 -3.91 6.47
C GLY A 12 3.13 -2.80 6.71
N ILE A 13 2.33 -2.39 5.73
CA ILE A 13 1.33 -1.32 5.90
C ILE A 13 0.28 -1.69 6.96
N GLU A 14 -0.24 -2.91 6.91
CA GLU A 14 -1.24 -3.40 7.88
C GLU A 14 -0.68 -3.37 9.31
N ALA A 15 0.59 -3.74 9.47
CA ALA A 15 1.30 -3.65 10.74
C ALA A 15 1.60 -2.20 11.16
N LEU A 16 1.97 -1.34 10.21
CA LEU A 16 2.35 0.05 10.47
C LEU A 16 1.14 0.89 10.91
N VAL A 17 -0.03 0.75 10.28
CA VAL A 17 -1.24 1.53 10.62
C VAL A 17 -1.71 1.27 12.06
N THR A 18 -1.41 0.10 12.60
CA THR A 18 -1.72 -0.30 13.97
C THR A 18 -0.54 -0.19 14.93
N ASP A 19 0.62 0.31 14.46
CA ASP A 19 1.85 0.45 15.23
C ASP A 19 1.71 1.59 16.26
N ALA A 20 2.16 1.33 17.49
CA ALA A 20 2.17 2.32 18.57
C ALA A 20 3.20 3.44 18.34
N ASP A 21 4.21 3.20 17.49
CA ASP A 21 5.15 4.21 17.03
C ASP A 21 4.48 5.12 15.98
N ALA A 22 4.25 6.38 16.37
CA ALA A 22 3.61 7.38 15.53
C ALA A 22 4.31 7.63 14.19
N LEU A 23 5.64 7.47 14.11
CA LEU A 23 6.38 7.64 12.86
C LEU A 23 6.10 6.48 11.89
N ARG A 24 6.01 5.27 12.43
CA ARG A 24 5.68 4.07 11.67
C ARG A 24 4.22 4.09 11.20
N ALA A 25 3.30 4.47 12.09
CA ALA A 25 1.91 4.70 11.74
C ALA A 25 1.75 5.72 10.61
N ARG A 26 2.46 6.85 10.69
CA ARG A 26 2.45 7.87 9.64
C ARG A 26 2.91 7.31 8.29
N ALA A 27 4.00 6.54 8.24
CA ALA A 27 4.46 5.92 7.00
C ALA A 27 3.41 4.95 6.43
N GLY A 28 2.72 4.19 7.28
CA GLY A 28 1.58 3.35 6.88
C GLY A 28 0.45 4.16 6.23
N TYR A 29 0.04 5.27 6.87
CA TYR A 29 -0.99 6.17 6.32
C TYR A 29 -0.57 6.85 5.02
N ASP A 30 0.69 7.27 4.88
CA ASP A 30 1.20 7.91 3.66
C ASP A 30 1.16 6.92 2.48
N ILE A 31 1.50 5.64 2.70
CA ILE A 31 1.41 4.61 1.65
C ILE A 31 -0.06 4.30 1.34
N ALA A 32 -0.92 4.14 2.34
CA ALA A 32 -2.34 3.90 2.14
C ALA A 32 -2.99 5.03 1.33
N HIS A 33 -2.68 6.29 1.65
CA HIS A 33 -3.15 7.45 0.91
C HIS A 33 -2.65 7.44 -0.54
N TRP A 34 -1.38 7.07 -0.77
CA TRP A 34 -0.85 6.92 -2.12
C TRP A 34 -1.62 5.87 -2.93
N ILE A 35 -1.86 4.68 -2.35
CA ILE A 35 -2.57 3.58 -3.03
C ILE A 35 -3.97 4.04 -3.45
N VAL A 36 -4.69 4.72 -2.55
CA VAL A 36 -6.04 5.23 -2.85
C VAL A 36 -5.99 6.24 -3.99
N ARG A 37 -5.04 7.19 -3.95
CA ARG A 37 -4.91 8.19 -5.01
C ARG A 37 -4.56 7.57 -6.36
N ASP A 38 -3.57 6.69 -6.40
CA ASP A 38 -3.13 6.05 -7.64
C ASP A 38 -4.23 5.16 -8.27
N LEU A 39 -4.99 4.42 -7.45
CA LEU A 39 -6.14 3.65 -7.95
C LEU A 39 -7.25 4.54 -8.52
N LEU A 40 -7.53 5.67 -7.87
CA LEU A 40 -8.51 6.63 -8.36
C LEU A 40 -8.05 7.31 -9.65
N ASP A 41 -6.75 7.62 -9.77
CA ASP A 41 -6.19 8.26 -10.97
C ASP A 41 -6.16 7.30 -12.18
N ARG A 42 -5.95 5.99 -11.97
CA ARG A 42 -5.87 4.99 -13.04
C ARG A 42 -7.24 4.51 -13.52
N ASP A 43 -8.05 4.03 -12.60
CA ASP A 43 -9.28 3.28 -12.91
C ASP A 43 -10.52 3.89 -12.24
N GLY A 44 -10.36 5.05 -11.58
CA GLY A 44 -11.43 5.69 -10.83
C GLY A 44 -11.96 4.78 -9.72
N LEU A 45 -13.28 4.90 -9.46
CA LEU A 45 -13.94 4.09 -8.45
C LEU A 45 -13.98 2.59 -8.79
N ALA A 46 -13.74 2.18 -10.03
CA ALA A 46 -13.73 0.77 -10.41
C ALA A 46 -12.54 0.03 -9.78
N GLY A 47 -11.35 0.63 -9.83
CA GLY A 47 -10.14 0.09 -9.18
C GLY A 47 -10.32 -0.02 -7.66
N MET A 48 -10.91 1.00 -7.04
CA MET A 48 -11.21 0.95 -5.61
C MET A 48 -12.25 -0.10 -5.25
N ARG A 49 -13.32 -0.26 -6.03
CA ARG A 49 -14.32 -1.30 -5.80
C ARG A 49 -13.72 -2.70 -5.94
N ALA A 50 -12.84 -2.91 -6.92
CA ALA A 50 -12.13 -4.17 -7.10
C ALA A 50 -11.27 -4.49 -5.87
N LEU A 51 -10.48 -3.54 -5.39
CA LEU A 51 -9.69 -3.72 -4.16
C LEU A 51 -10.56 -4.08 -2.96
N LEU A 52 -11.60 -3.28 -2.68
CA LEU A 52 -12.49 -3.51 -1.53
C LEU A 52 -13.20 -4.86 -1.60
N ALA A 53 -13.59 -5.32 -2.80
CA ALA A 53 -14.19 -6.63 -2.98
C ALA A 53 -13.22 -7.77 -2.60
N ARG A 54 -11.92 -7.64 -2.92
CA ARG A 54 -10.91 -8.63 -2.53
C ARG A 54 -10.67 -8.64 -1.02
N LEU A 55 -10.54 -7.46 -0.42
CA LEU A 55 -10.38 -7.33 1.03
C LEU A 55 -11.60 -7.90 1.76
N GLY A 56 -12.81 -7.64 1.26
CA GLY A 56 -14.05 -8.22 1.77
C GLY A 56 -14.13 -9.75 1.64
N ALA A 57 -13.36 -10.34 0.71
CA ALA A 57 -13.20 -11.79 0.56
C ALA A 57 -12.08 -12.36 1.46
N GLY A 58 -11.37 -11.51 2.22
CA GLY A 58 -10.30 -11.91 3.13
C GLY A 58 -8.91 -11.94 2.51
N ASP A 59 -8.72 -11.46 1.27
CA ASP A 59 -7.37 -11.27 0.72
C ASP A 59 -6.64 -10.21 1.58
N THR A 60 -5.35 -10.44 1.86
CA THR A 60 -4.47 -9.40 2.43
C THR A 60 -4.22 -8.30 1.39
N LEU A 61 -3.75 -7.11 1.82
CA LEU A 61 -3.30 -6.09 0.87
C LEU A 61 -2.25 -6.62 -0.10
N ALA A 62 -1.30 -7.44 0.39
CA ALA A 62 -0.23 -8.03 -0.40
C ALA A 62 -0.75 -8.98 -1.50
N ASP A 63 -1.83 -9.71 -1.23
CA ASP A 63 -2.45 -10.62 -2.19
C ASP A 63 -3.39 -9.89 -3.16
N ALA A 64 -4.09 -8.86 -2.66
CA ALA A 64 -5.08 -8.14 -3.44
C ALA A 64 -4.44 -7.21 -4.48
N MET A 65 -3.37 -6.50 -4.12
CA MET A 65 -2.74 -5.47 -4.96
C MET A 65 -2.28 -5.99 -6.33
N PRO A 66 -1.53 -7.10 -6.45
CA PRO A 66 -1.12 -7.62 -7.75
C PRO A 66 -2.29 -7.93 -8.68
N ARG A 67 -3.40 -8.41 -8.11
CA ARG A 67 -4.59 -8.81 -8.85
C ARG A 67 -5.42 -7.61 -9.31
N VAL A 68 -5.41 -6.51 -8.55
CA VAL A 68 -6.08 -5.25 -8.91
C VAL A 68 -5.24 -4.49 -9.95
N TYR A 69 -3.93 -4.41 -9.74
CA TYR A 69 -3.03 -3.65 -10.63
C TYR A 69 -2.65 -4.40 -11.91
N GLY A 70 -2.80 -5.73 -11.95
CA GLY A 70 -2.26 -6.55 -13.04
C GLY A 70 -0.73 -6.53 -13.13
N LEU A 71 -0.05 -6.17 -12.04
CA LEU A 71 1.40 -6.03 -11.94
C LEU A 71 1.95 -6.97 -10.86
N ARG A 72 3.25 -7.27 -10.91
CA ARG A 72 3.91 -8.00 -9.81
C ARG A 72 4.06 -7.08 -8.61
N LEU A 73 4.01 -7.67 -7.41
CA LEU A 73 4.14 -6.93 -6.14
C LEU A 73 5.37 -6.01 -6.12
N ALA A 74 6.54 -6.51 -6.54
CA ALA A 74 7.77 -5.72 -6.56
C ALA A 74 7.70 -4.50 -7.49
N GLU A 75 6.91 -4.56 -8.57
CA GLU A 75 6.73 -3.45 -9.51
C GLU A 75 5.85 -2.37 -8.89
N ILE A 76 4.80 -2.76 -8.17
CA ILE A 76 3.95 -1.84 -7.40
C ILE A 76 4.79 -1.17 -6.29
N GLU A 77 5.55 -1.95 -5.52
CA GLU A 77 6.42 -1.43 -4.44
C GLU A 77 7.53 -0.49 -4.94
N SER A 78 7.94 -0.61 -6.21
CA SER A 78 8.92 0.28 -6.83
C SER A 78 8.35 1.67 -7.17
N GLN A 79 7.01 1.79 -7.26
CA GLN A 79 6.34 3.04 -7.62
C GLN A 79 6.27 3.99 -6.42
N TRP A 80 5.92 3.51 -5.22
CA TRP A 80 5.89 4.36 -4.03
C TRP A 80 7.26 4.58 -3.36
N ARG A 81 8.24 3.67 -3.54
CA ARG A 81 9.60 3.88 -3.01
C ARG A 81 10.23 5.17 -3.52
N ARG A 82 9.92 5.57 -4.75
CA ARG A 82 10.37 6.86 -5.32
C ARG A 82 9.66 8.06 -4.69
N LEU A 83 8.44 7.90 -4.19
CA LEU A 83 7.63 8.96 -3.60
C LEU A 83 7.89 9.16 -2.11
N LEU A 84 8.30 8.11 -1.39
CA LEU A 84 8.66 8.18 0.03
C LEU A 84 10.12 8.63 0.24
N GLY A 85 10.79 9.10 -0.82
CA GLY A 85 12.17 9.61 -0.77
C GLY A 85 13.20 8.50 -0.63
N GLY A 86 13.44 7.78 -1.72
CA GLY A 86 14.50 6.76 -1.80
C GLY A 86 15.85 7.20 -1.24
#